data_AF-A0A7J7JEB2-F1
#
_entry.id   AF-A0A7J7JEB2-F1
#
_cell.length_a   1.000
_cell.length_b   1.000
_cell.length_c   1.000
_cell.angle_alpha   90.00
_cell.angle_beta   90.00
_cell.angle_gamma   90.00
#
_symmetry.space_group_name_H-M   'P 1'
#
loop_
_entity.id
_entity.type
_entity.pdbx_description
1 polymer ?
#
loop_
_entity_poly.entity_id
_entity_poly.type
_entity_poly.pdbx_seq_one_letter_code
_entity_poly.pdbx_strand_id
1 'polypeptide(L)'
;MASTYYSYQAPPLKHYQMSLERIDKFISEIYFTDVNLQSRLLAKHVAPTTLSHFKADGRFDFKLAQCAEYEPVEVGYNFGPIWSSHWFKVNFQVPKDFVSGLSEDEEVLFYWDTCTEATIWDENTSAPIGAFSCAEPHGNVRDYIPVTNQLKSSTRPTSDV
;
A
#
# COMPACT_ATOMS: atom_id res chain seq x y z
N MET A 1 61.19 -11.86 22.26
CA MET A 1 60.33 -12.47 21.22
C MET A 1 59.30 -11.44 20.82
N ALA A 2 59.35 -10.93 19.58
CA ALA A 2 58.38 -9.94 19.11
C ALA A 2 57.14 -10.65 18.54
N SER A 3 55.95 -10.33 19.07
CA SER A 3 54.68 -10.83 18.57
C SER A 3 54.27 -10.02 17.34
N THR A 4 54.25 -10.66 16.17
CA THR A 4 53.83 -10.03 14.92
C THR A 4 52.31 -10.09 14.83
N TYR A 5 51.64 -8.96 15.05
CA TYR A 5 50.22 -8.83 14.73
C TYR A 5 50.05 -8.81 13.21
N TYR A 6 49.38 -9.82 12.65
CA TYR A 6 48.89 -9.75 11.28
C TYR A 6 47.70 -8.80 11.25
N SER A 7 47.85 -7.63 10.63
CA SER A 7 46.71 -6.80 10.26
C SER A 7 46.02 -7.45 9.06
N TYR A 8 44.83 -7.97 9.28
CA TYR A 8 44.00 -8.47 8.19
C TYR A 8 43.51 -7.28 7.36
N GLN A 9 44.12 -7.06 6.19
CA GLN A 9 43.53 -6.21 5.14
C GLN A 9 42.60 -7.09 4.29
N ALA A 10 41.29 -6.91 4.47
CA ALA A 10 40.33 -7.52 3.56
C ALA A 10 40.64 -7.04 2.12
N PRO A 11 40.77 -7.94 1.14
CA PRO A 11 40.98 -7.53 -0.24
C PRO A 11 39.75 -6.73 -0.72
N PRO A 12 39.92 -5.56 -1.34
CA PRO A 12 38.81 -4.74 -1.81
C PRO A 12 38.28 -5.29 -3.14
N LEU A 13 37.73 -6.51 -3.14
CA LEU A 13 37.04 -7.05 -4.31
C LEU A 13 35.54 -6.87 -4.12
N LYS A 14 35.11 -5.62 -4.27
CA LYS A 14 33.69 -5.27 -4.39
C LYS A 14 33.29 -5.46 -5.84
N HIS A 15 32.88 -6.67 -6.21
CA HIS A 15 32.27 -6.91 -7.51
C HIS A 15 30.95 -6.12 -7.59
N TYR A 16 30.94 -5.07 -8.41
CA TYR A 16 29.81 -4.15 -8.54
C TYR A 16 28.52 -4.87 -8.91
N GLN A 17 28.59 -5.76 -9.91
CA GLN A 17 27.44 -6.56 -10.36
C GLN A 17 26.87 -7.42 -9.23
N MET A 18 27.71 -8.10 -8.44
CA MET A 18 27.25 -8.87 -7.29
C MET A 18 26.63 -7.99 -6.21
N SER A 19 27.10 -6.75 -6.06
CA SER A 19 26.53 -5.80 -5.10
C SER A 19 25.15 -5.34 -5.54
N LEU A 20 24.94 -5.07 -6.84
CA LEU A 20 23.63 -4.74 -7.39
C LEU A 20 22.63 -5.87 -7.20
N GLU A 21 23.00 -7.09 -7.58
CA GLU A 21 22.15 -8.29 -7.38
C GLU A 21 21.72 -8.49 -5.94
N ARG A 22 22.60 -8.15 -4.97
CA ARG A 22 22.27 -8.23 -3.55
C ARG A 22 21.28 -7.15 -3.14
N ILE A 23 21.39 -5.94 -3.69
CA ILE A 23 20.45 -4.85 -3.44
C ILE A 23 19.09 -5.21 -4.04
N ASP A 24 19.05 -5.69 -5.28
CA ASP A 24 17.81 -6.09 -5.95
C ASP A 24 17.05 -7.17 -5.16
N LYS A 25 17.78 -8.17 -4.66
CA LYS A 25 17.20 -9.21 -3.80
C LYS A 25 16.80 -8.69 -2.42
N PHE A 26 17.49 -7.69 -1.89
CA PHE A 26 17.16 -7.06 -0.61
C PHE A 26 15.88 -6.21 -0.66
N ILE A 27 15.50 -5.72 -1.84
CA ILE A 27 14.25 -4.97 -2.05
C ILE A 27 13.19 -5.78 -2.82
N SER A 28 13.42 -7.08 -3.04
CA SER A 28 12.54 -7.93 -3.83
C SER A 28 11.27 -8.33 -3.07
N GLU A 29 10.18 -8.57 -3.81
CA GLU A 29 8.95 -9.15 -3.26
C GLU A 29 9.01 -10.69 -3.14
N ILE A 30 9.92 -11.33 -3.88
CA ILE A 30 9.93 -12.79 -4.04
C ILE A 30 11.13 -13.42 -3.32
N TYR A 31 12.26 -12.70 -3.24
CA TYR A 31 13.49 -13.23 -2.65
C TYR A 31 13.68 -12.77 -1.20
N PHE A 32 14.08 -13.70 -0.34
CA PHE A 32 14.41 -13.45 1.07
C PHE A 32 13.29 -12.73 1.84
N THR A 33 12.03 -13.06 1.54
CA THR A 33 10.84 -12.42 2.13
C THR A 33 10.73 -12.62 3.64
N ASP A 34 11.56 -13.46 4.24
CA ASP A 34 11.71 -13.63 5.67
C ASP A 34 12.59 -12.55 6.33
N VAL A 35 13.48 -11.89 5.57
CA VAL A 35 14.51 -10.98 6.13
C VAL A 35 14.76 -9.69 5.34
N ASN A 36 14.24 -9.58 4.12
CA ASN A 36 14.51 -8.46 3.22
C ASN A 36 13.89 -7.15 3.72
N LEU A 37 14.24 -6.03 3.08
CA LEU A 37 13.75 -4.72 3.51
C LEU A 37 12.23 -4.63 3.46
N GLN A 38 11.62 -5.16 2.41
CA GLN A 38 10.18 -5.05 2.20
C GLN A 38 9.38 -5.77 3.30
N SER A 39 9.79 -6.97 3.68
CA SER A 39 9.11 -7.75 4.71
C SER A 39 9.27 -7.16 6.10
N ARG A 40 10.33 -6.35 6.32
CA ARG A 40 10.50 -5.57 7.54
C ARG A 40 9.65 -4.31 7.57
N LEU A 41 9.51 -3.62 6.43
CA LEU A 41 8.72 -2.39 6.33
C LEU A 41 7.21 -2.67 6.32
N LEU A 42 6.80 -3.74 5.64
CA LEU A 42 5.41 -4.12 5.45
C LEU A 42 5.18 -5.50 6.09
N ALA A 43 5.36 -5.57 7.40
CA ALA A 43 5.37 -6.84 8.12
C ALA A 43 4.00 -7.54 8.16
N LYS A 44 2.91 -6.79 8.04
CA LYS A 44 1.54 -7.31 8.16
C LYS A 44 0.67 -6.79 7.03
N HIS A 45 -0.14 -7.67 6.47
CA HIS A 45 -1.10 -7.35 5.41
C HIS A 45 -2.44 -8.01 5.68
N VAL A 46 -3.52 -7.37 5.25
CA VAL A 46 -4.87 -7.90 5.31
C VAL A 46 -5.61 -7.48 4.05
N ALA A 47 -6.35 -8.41 3.45
CA ALA A 47 -7.20 -8.12 2.31
C ALA A 47 -8.44 -7.30 2.75
N PRO A 48 -9.05 -6.51 1.85
CA PRO A 48 -10.31 -5.84 2.17
C PRO A 48 -11.41 -6.85 2.48
N THR A 49 -12.34 -6.45 3.34
CA THR A 49 -13.48 -7.30 3.76
C THR A 49 -14.48 -7.46 2.63
N THR A 50 -14.77 -6.37 1.92
CA THR A 50 -15.60 -6.39 0.71
C THR A 50 -15.03 -5.43 -0.32
N LEU A 51 -15.03 -5.87 -1.57
CA LEU A 51 -14.71 -5.04 -2.72
C LEU A 51 -15.87 -5.12 -3.70
N SER A 52 -16.27 -3.99 -4.24
CA SER A 52 -17.35 -3.93 -5.23
C SER A 52 -17.07 -2.87 -6.28
N HIS A 53 -17.59 -3.08 -7.47
CA HIS A 53 -17.24 -2.36 -8.69
C HIS A 53 -18.48 -1.83 -9.41
N PHE A 54 -18.33 -0.64 -9.99
CA PHE A 54 -19.29 -0.07 -10.92
C PHE A 54 -18.53 0.58 -12.08
N LYS A 55 -18.90 0.22 -13.31
CA LYS A 55 -18.39 0.89 -14.50
C LYS A 55 -19.26 2.12 -14.81
N ALA A 56 -18.65 3.30 -14.80
CA ALA A 56 -19.35 4.51 -15.16
C ALA A 56 -19.41 4.73 -16.67
N ASP A 57 -20.52 5.28 -17.14
CA ASP A 57 -20.68 5.75 -18.52
C ASP A 57 -20.11 7.16 -18.65
N GLY A 58 -18.79 7.24 -18.83
CA GLY A 58 -18.06 8.49 -18.98
C GLY A 58 -17.75 9.19 -17.65
N ARG A 59 -17.66 10.52 -17.67
CA ARG A 59 -17.34 11.30 -16.46
C ARG A 59 -18.53 11.29 -15.52
N PHE A 60 -18.32 10.73 -14.34
CA PHE A 60 -19.36 10.51 -13.33
C PHE A 60 -19.08 11.36 -12.09
N ASP A 61 -20.12 12.00 -11.54
CA ASP A 61 -20.00 12.74 -10.28
C ASP A 61 -20.03 11.79 -9.08
N PHE A 62 -19.35 12.14 -8.00
CA PHE A 62 -19.27 11.33 -6.79
C PHE A 62 -20.66 11.07 -6.19
N LYS A 63 -21.53 12.09 -6.15
CA LYS A 63 -22.90 11.95 -5.62
C LYS A 63 -23.72 10.93 -6.41
N LEU A 64 -23.53 10.88 -7.72
CA LEU A 64 -24.17 9.87 -8.56
C LEU A 64 -23.55 8.49 -8.31
N ALA A 65 -22.22 8.42 -8.13
CA ALA A 65 -21.52 7.18 -7.83
C ALA A 65 -22.01 6.55 -6.51
N GLN A 66 -22.31 7.36 -5.50
CA GLN A 66 -22.85 6.85 -4.23
C GLN A 66 -24.14 6.04 -4.43
N CYS A 67 -25.03 6.51 -5.31
CA CYS A 67 -26.32 5.88 -5.60
C CYS A 67 -26.28 4.79 -6.68
N ALA A 68 -25.12 4.54 -7.30
CA ALA A 68 -25.00 3.51 -8.34
C ALA A 68 -25.11 2.09 -7.75
N GLU A 69 -25.48 1.15 -8.60
CA GLU A 69 -25.49 -0.28 -8.27
C GLU A 69 -24.08 -0.86 -8.46
N TYR A 70 -23.53 -1.46 -7.42
CA TYR A 70 -22.20 -2.05 -7.44
C TYR A 70 -22.28 -3.57 -7.40
N GLU A 71 -21.45 -4.22 -8.21
CA GLU A 71 -21.32 -5.67 -8.23
C GLU A 71 -20.13 -6.11 -7.36
N PRO A 72 -20.25 -7.18 -6.57
CA PRO A 72 -19.15 -7.68 -5.76
C PRO A 72 -18.02 -8.22 -6.64
N VAL A 73 -16.77 -7.88 -6.31
CA VAL A 73 -15.57 -8.35 -7.00
C VAL A 73 -14.47 -8.70 -6.00
N GLU A 74 -13.41 -9.34 -6.48
CA GLU A 74 -12.26 -9.77 -5.66
C GLU A 74 -10.97 -9.06 -6.08
N VAL A 75 -9.95 -9.11 -5.21
CA VAL A 75 -8.61 -8.62 -5.54
C VAL A 75 -8.06 -9.44 -6.71
N GLY A 76 -7.55 -8.76 -7.75
CA GLY A 76 -7.16 -9.38 -9.03
C GLY A 76 -8.25 -9.33 -10.11
N TYR A 77 -9.39 -8.69 -9.83
CA TYR A 77 -10.42 -8.43 -10.84
C TYR A 77 -9.89 -7.54 -11.97
N ASN A 78 -10.12 -7.98 -13.21
CA ASN A 78 -9.75 -7.22 -14.40
C ASN A 78 -10.89 -6.29 -14.81
N PHE A 79 -10.58 -5.02 -15.03
CA PHE A 79 -11.53 -4.00 -15.48
C PHE A 79 -10.96 -3.19 -16.64
N GLY A 80 -11.83 -2.51 -17.40
CA GLY A 80 -11.43 -1.69 -18.54
C GLY A 80 -12.61 -1.33 -19.44
N PRO A 81 -12.34 -0.76 -20.64
CA PRO A 81 -11.03 -0.53 -21.30
C PRO A 81 -10.17 0.62 -20.72
N ILE A 82 -8.96 0.84 -21.26
CA ILE A 82 -7.96 1.83 -20.80
C ILE A 82 -8.37 3.32 -20.87
N TRP A 83 -9.63 3.63 -21.19
CA TRP A 83 -10.19 4.99 -21.23
C TRP A 83 -11.57 5.07 -20.56
N SER A 84 -11.93 4.09 -19.73
CA SER A 84 -13.18 4.13 -18.94
C SER A 84 -12.93 4.46 -17.48
N SER A 85 -13.92 5.12 -16.88
CA SER A 85 -13.93 5.41 -15.45
C SER A 85 -14.61 4.28 -14.70
N HIS A 86 -13.96 3.84 -13.62
CA HIS A 86 -14.46 2.78 -12.76
C HIS A 86 -14.50 3.26 -11.32
N TRP A 87 -15.58 2.93 -10.64
CA TRP A 87 -15.74 3.20 -9.24
C TRP A 87 -15.60 1.91 -8.45
N PHE A 88 -14.84 1.98 -7.38
CA PHE A 88 -14.70 0.90 -6.43
C PHE A 88 -15.19 1.35 -5.07
N LYS A 89 -16.05 0.54 -4.44
CA LYS A 89 -16.38 0.67 -3.04
C LYS A 89 -15.60 -0.40 -2.29
N VAL A 90 -14.70 0.05 -1.43
CA VAL A 90 -13.79 -0.81 -0.67
C VAL A 90 -14.14 -0.68 0.81
N ASN A 91 -14.57 -1.76 1.43
CA ASN A 91 -14.74 -1.82 2.88
C ASN A 91 -13.70 -2.76 3.47
N PHE A 92 -13.05 -2.32 4.54
CA PHE A 92 -12.07 -3.12 5.25
C PHE A 92 -12.23 -2.92 6.75
N GLN A 93 -12.09 -4.00 7.50
CA GLN A 93 -11.97 -3.96 8.94
C GLN A 93 -10.50 -4.12 9.31
N VAL A 94 -9.91 -3.09 9.92
CA VAL A 94 -8.52 -3.16 10.37
C VAL A 94 -8.44 -4.11 11.58
N PRO A 95 -7.61 -5.17 11.53
CA PRO A 95 -7.44 -6.09 12.64
C PRO A 95 -6.95 -5.36 13.90
N LYS A 96 -7.47 -5.77 15.08
CA LYS A 96 -7.14 -5.10 16.36
C LYS A 96 -5.65 -5.17 16.68
N ASP A 97 -5.02 -6.27 16.32
CA ASP A 97 -3.60 -6.57 16.46
C ASP A 97 -2.69 -5.73 15.54
N PHE A 98 -3.26 -5.05 14.53
CA PHE A 98 -2.55 -4.00 13.82
C PHE A 98 -2.50 -2.81 14.77
N VAL A 99 -3.66 -2.24 15.14
CA VAL A 99 -3.76 -1.01 15.93
C VAL A 99 -3.10 -1.12 17.31
N SER A 100 -3.31 -2.22 18.04
CA SER A 100 -2.76 -2.38 19.40
C SER A 100 -1.26 -2.63 19.42
N GLY A 101 -0.68 -3.01 18.27
CA GLY A 101 0.74 -3.29 18.11
C GLY A 101 1.53 -2.13 17.50
N LEU A 102 0.86 -1.07 17.03
CA LEU A 102 1.54 0.08 16.41
C LEU A 102 2.32 0.85 17.48
N SER A 103 3.61 0.99 17.24
CA SER A 103 4.43 2.04 17.84
C SER A 103 4.04 3.43 17.27
N GLU A 104 4.57 4.49 17.87
CA GLU A 104 4.29 5.87 17.42
C GLU A 104 4.71 6.12 15.97
N ASP A 105 5.70 5.37 15.46
CA ASP A 105 6.29 5.50 14.13
C ASP A 105 5.70 4.52 13.10
N GLU A 106 4.71 3.70 13.47
CA GLU A 106 4.07 2.75 12.57
C GLU A 106 2.70 3.23 12.11
N GLU A 107 2.39 2.94 10.84
CA GLU A 107 1.13 3.34 10.21
C GLU A 107 0.43 2.18 9.53
N VAL A 108 -0.90 2.23 9.52
CA VAL A 108 -1.72 1.40 8.64
C VAL A 108 -1.85 2.14 7.31
N LEU A 109 -1.40 1.50 6.25
CA LEU A 109 -1.42 2.04 4.90
C LEU A 109 -2.51 1.33 4.07
N PHE A 110 -3.31 2.12 3.35
CA PHE A 110 -4.16 1.59 2.29
C PHE A 110 -3.35 1.48 1.00
N TYR A 111 -3.18 0.25 0.52
CA TYR A 111 -2.43 -0.06 -0.69
C TYR A 111 -3.37 -0.21 -1.88
N TRP A 112 -3.09 0.51 -2.96
CA TRP A 112 -3.87 0.44 -4.20
C TRP A 112 -2.94 0.27 -5.40
N ASP A 113 -3.02 -0.88 -6.05
CA ASP A 113 -2.19 -1.21 -7.19
C ASP A 113 -3.05 -1.66 -8.37
N THR A 114 -3.31 -0.71 -9.26
CA THR A 114 -4.04 -0.94 -10.50
C THR A 114 -3.30 -0.39 -11.72
N CYS A 115 -2.15 0.27 -11.50
CA CYS A 115 -1.48 1.14 -12.47
C CYS A 115 -2.47 2.04 -13.26
N THR A 116 -3.40 2.66 -12.53
CA THR A 116 -4.31 3.68 -13.08
C THR A 116 -4.30 4.93 -12.21
N GLU A 117 -4.84 6.02 -12.73
CA GLU A 117 -5.18 7.18 -11.90
C GLU A 117 -6.44 6.89 -11.10
N ALA A 118 -6.44 7.19 -9.80
CA ALA A 118 -7.62 7.08 -8.96
C ALA A 118 -7.72 8.25 -7.99
N THR A 119 -8.94 8.62 -7.60
CA THR A 119 -9.21 9.60 -6.56
C THR A 119 -9.95 8.92 -5.43
N ILE A 120 -9.47 9.09 -4.20
CA ILE A 120 -10.15 8.58 -3.00
C ILE A 120 -11.13 9.64 -2.51
N TRP A 121 -12.34 9.20 -2.23
CA TRP A 121 -13.42 10.02 -1.70
C TRP A 121 -13.80 9.53 -0.32
N ASP A 122 -14.07 10.47 0.60
CA ASP A 122 -14.69 10.18 1.88
C ASP A 122 -16.21 10.26 1.72
N GLU A 123 -16.89 9.15 2.03
CA GLU A 123 -18.34 9.03 1.91
C GLU A 123 -19.08 10.01 2.83
N ASN A 124 -18.53 10.32 4.01
CA ASN A 124 -19.18 11.19 4.99
C ASN A 124 -19.13 12.66 4.59
N THR A 125 -17.98 13.11 4.07
CA THR A 125 -17.77 14.51 3.72
C THR A 125 -18.06 14.80 2.25
N SER A 126 -18.18 13.76 1.41
CA SER A 126 -18.29 13.87 -0.05
C SER A 126 -17.15 14.68 -0.68
N ALA A 127 -15.99 14.69 -0.04
CA ALA A 127 -14.80 15.42 -0.47
C ALA A 127 -13.69 14.43 -0.89
N PRO A 128 -12.86 14.80 -1.88
CA PRO A 128 -11.68 14.01 -2.21
C PRO A 128 -10.65 14.14 -1.07
N ILE A 129 -10.11 13.01 -0.63
CA ILE A 129 -9.13 12.94 0.47
C ILE A 129 -7.72 12.57 0.02
N GLY A 130 -7.58 12.13 -1.22
CA GLY A 130 -6.29 11.74 -1.80
C GLY A 130 -6.45 11.24 -3.23
N ALA A 131 -5.32 10.95 -3.86
CA ALA A 131 -5.28 10.40 -5.20
C ALA A 131 -4.12 9.41 -5.33
N PHE A 132 -4.27 8.50 -6.29
CA PHE A 132 -3.28 7.54 -6.73
C PHE A 132 -2.99 7.82 -8.20
N SER A 133 -1.74 7.62 -8.59
CA SER A 133 -1.24 7.80 -9.95
C SER A 133 -0.24 6.69 -10.22
N CYS A 134 -0.42 5.95 -11.33
CA CYS A 134 0.65 5.05 -11.76
C CYS A 134 1.92 5.85 -12.04
N ALA A 135 3.04 5.47 -11.44
CA ALA A 135 4.34 6.01 -11.82
C ALA A 135 5.01 5.13 -12.89
N GLU A 136 6.01 5.71 -13.53
CA GLU A 136 6.72 5.24 -14.72
C GLU A 136 7.20 3.76 -14.73
N PRO A 137 7.50 3.19 -15.93
CA PRO A 137 7.68 1.75 -16.17
C PRO A 137 8.88 1.08 -15.48
N HIS A 138 9.69 1.83 -14.72
CA HIS A 138 10.96 1.37 -14.15
C HIS A 138 11.00 1.41 -12.62
N GLY A 139 9.90 1.78 -11.98
CA GLY A 139 9.74 1.66 -10.54
C GLY A 139 8.38 1.11 -10.19
N ASN A 140 8.34 0.06 -9.36
CA ASN A 140 7.13 -0.30 -8.62
C ASN A 140 6.86 0.83 -7.61
N VAL A 141 6.42 1.99 -8.09
CA VAL A 141 5.95 3.05 -7.21
C VAL A 141 4.58 2.61 -6.77
N ARG A 142 4.58 2.14 -5.53
CA ARG A 142 3.41 1.69 -4.83
C ARG A 142 2.75 2.89 -4.21
N ASP A 143 1.47 3.00 -4.49
CA ASP A 143 0.65 4.06 -4.00
C ASP A 143 0.02 3.65 -2.66
N TYR A 144 0.38 4.41 -1.63
CA TYR A 144 -0.07 4.21 -0.26
C TYR A 144 -0.69 5.49 0.26
N ILE A 145 -1.82 5.36 0.94
CA ILE A 145 -2.39 6.44 1.73
C ILE A 145 -2.49 5.99 3.20
N PRO A 146 -1.89 6.72 4.15
CA PRO A 146 -2.06 6.43 5.57
C PRO A 146 -3.52 6.55 5.99
N VAL A 147 -4.04 5.50 6.64
CA VAL A 147 -5.41 5.46 7.17
C VAL A 147 -5.47 5.51 8.71
N THR A 148 -4.32 5.57 9.37
CA THR A 148 -4.19 5.54 10.83
C THR A 148 -4.97 6.65 11.53
N ASN A 149 -4.97 7.87 10.98
CA ASN A 149 -5.63 9.01 11.59
C ASN A 149 -7.16 8.89 11.53
N GLN A 150 -7.69 8.35 10.42
CA GLN A 150 -9.10 8.04 10.26
C GLN A 150 -9.53 6.99 11.30
N LEU A 151 -8.71 5.96 11.56
CA LEU A 151 -8.99 4.94 12.59
C LEU A 151 -9.00 5.51 14.01
N LYS A 152 -8.06 6.41 14.34
CA LYS A 152 -7.98 7.05 15.67
C LYS A 152 -9.17 7.99 15.94
N SER A 153 -9.74 8.60 14.89
CA SER A 153 -10.91 9.47 15.03
C SER A 153 -12.22 8.71 15.32
N SER A 154 -12.36 7.49 14.77
CA SER A 154 -13.54 6.63 14.94
C SER A 154 -13.63 5.95 16.31
N THR A 155 -12.54 5.87 17.06
CA THR A 155 -12.47 5.18 18.37
C THR A 155 -12.63 6.12 19.56
N ARG A 156 -12.77 7.43 19.35
CA ARG A 156 -13.00 8.38 20.44
C ARG A 156 -14.45 8.17 20.94
N PRO A 157 -14.69 7.81 22.22
CA PRO A 157 -16.05 7.70 22.72
C PRO A 157 -16.70 9.08 22.59
N THR A 158 -17.88 9.12 21.97
CA THR A 158 -18.78 10.25 22.08
C THR A 158 -19.01 10.48 23.57
N SER A 159 -18.49 11.58 24.11
CA SER A 159 -18.85 12.01 25.46
C SER A 159 -20.35 12.30 25.44
N ASP A 160 -21.12 11.43 26.09
CA ASP A 160 -22.56 11.60 26.30
C ASP A 160 -22.84 12.99 26.90
N VAL A 161 -23.83 13.68 26.32
CA VAL A 161 -24.48 14.88 26.88
C VAL A 161 -25.63 14.45 27.76
#